data_AF-A0A8X6GH70-F1
#
_entry.id   AF-A0A8X6GH70-F1
#
_cell.length_a   1.000
_cell.length_b   1.000
_cell.length_c   1.000
_cell.angle_alpha   90.00
_cell.angle_beta   90.00
_cell.angle_gamma   90.00
#
_symmetry.space_group_name_H-M   'P 1'
#
loop_
_entity.id
_entity.type
_entity.pdbx_description
1 polymer ?
#
loop_
_entity_poly.entity_id
_entity_poly.type
_entity_poly.pdbx_seq_one_letter_code
_entity_poly.pdbx_strand_id
1 'polypeptide(L)'
;MDETLGFSTGETFHVRPKFQTSINFLKLIQADIILWSLGSDDYVHRVVNGFLPELVQHLFKLFARSECNYSKTYYQYTKASAHIRDLYVEPIFLIAVDDKVSENMDEQYDLRIYVPPYTKVNSCDKELLQVCEKIINGIAELIR
;
A
#
# COMPACT_ATOMS: atom_id res chain seq x y z
N MET A 1 4.73 3.09 1.38
CA MET A 1 4.42 4.46 0.92
C MET A 1 5.62 4.98 0.15
N ASP A 2 6.70 5.29 0.88
CA ASP A 2 8.02 5.52 0.28
C ASP A 2 8.45 4.31 -0.54
N GLU A 3 9.15 4.56 -1.63
CA GLU A 3 9.70 3.59 -2.61
C GLU A 3 8.64 2.74 -3.35
N THR A 4 7.43 2.62 -2.81
CA THR A 4 6.28 1.99 -3.47
C THR A 4 5.48 2.99 -4.32
N LEU A 5 4.97 4.06 -3.70
CA LEU A 5 4.08 5.06 -4.32
C LEU A 5 4.82 6.34 -4.76
N GLY A 6 6.06 6.51 -4.34
CA GLY A 6 6.86 7.70 -4.58
C GLY A 6 8.05 7.77 -3.63
N PHE A 7 8.82 8.85 -3.67
CA PHE A 7 9.94 9.08 -2.76
C PHE A 7 10.07 10.56 -2.40
N SER A 8 10.65 10.85 -1.25
CA SER A 8 10.89 12.24 -0.80
C SER A 8 12.29 12.74 -1.18
N THR A 9 12.39 14.01 -1.59
CA THR A 9 13.65 14.75 -1.65
C THR A 9 13.48 16.09 -0.94
N GLY A 10 14.08 16.24 0.25
CA GLY A 10 13.84 17.42 1.09
C GLY A 10 12.37 17.51 1.50
N GLU A 11 11.69 18.57 1.07
CA GLU A 11 10.28 18.83 1.39
C GLU A 11 9.29 18.33 0.33
N THR A 12 9.78 17.85 -0.82
CA THR A 12 8.94 17.39 -1.93
C THR A 12 8.80 15.88 -1.93
N PHE A 13 7.58 15.37 -2.14
CA PHE A 13 7.33 13.97 -2.45
C PHE A 13 7.07 13.80 -3.95
N HIS A 14 7.92 13.01 -4.61
CA HIS A 14 7.80 12.66 -6.03
C HIS A 14 6.88 11.45 -6.18
N VAL A 15 5.65 11.70 -6.60
CA VAL A 15 4.64 10.67 -6.83
C VAL A 15 5.04 9.80 -8.02
N ARG A 16 4.96 8.48 -7.84
CA ARG A 16 5.25 7.50 -8.89
C ARG A 16 4.21 7.59 -10.01
N PRO A 17 4.62 7.51 -11.29
CA PRO A 17 3.68 7.53 -12.40
C PRO A 17 2.59 6.46 -12.27
N LYS A 18 1.42 6.76 -12.84
CA LYS A 18 0.24 5.89 -12.84
C LYS A 18 -0.46 5.72 -11.49
N PHE A 19 -0.02 6.45 -10.46
CA PHE A 19 -0.69 6.52 -9.16
C PHE A 19 -2.21 6.74 -9.26
N GLN A 20 -2.65 7.81 -9.95
CA GLN A 20 -4.08 8.09 -10.09
C GLN A 20 -4.83 6.96 -10.80
N THR A 21 -4.22 6.35 -11.81
CA THR A 21 -4.80 5.21 -12.53
C THR A 21 -5.01 4.04 -11.58
N SER A 22 -4.02 3.73 -10.73
CA SER A 22 -4.11 2.66 -9.75
C SER A 22 -5.17 2.93 -8.69
N ILE A 23 -5.28 4.16 -8.17
CA ILE A 23 -6.35 4.54 -7.24
C ILE A 23 -7.73 4.37 -7.90
N ASN A 24 -7.90 4.86 -9.13
CA ASN A 24 -9.17 4.71 -9.86
C ASN A 24 -9.53 3.24 -10.10
N PHE A 25 -8.54 2.39 -10.38
CA PHE A 25 -8.74 0.95 -10.51
C PHE A 25 -9.20 0.31 -9.19
N LEU A 26 -8.53 0.60 -8.06
CA LEU A 26 -8.90 0.07 -6.75
C LEU A 26 -10.34 0.45 -6.36
N LYS A 27 -10.75 1.68 -6.70
CA LYS A 27 -12.14 2.12 -6.53
C LYS A 27 -13.12 1.35 -7.40
N LEU A 28 -12.76 1.08 -8.66
CA LEU A 28 -13.63 0.37 -9.59
C LEU A 28 -13.93 -1.05 -9.09
N ILE A 29 -12.95 -1.72 -8.51
CA ILE A 29 -13.12 -3.04 -7.89
C ILE A 29 -13.66 -2.98 -6.46
N GLN A 30 -14.01 -1.78 -5.97
CA GLN A 30 -14.52 -1.53 -4.62
C GLN A 30 -13.62 -2.09 -3.51
N ALA A 31 -12.29 -1.97 -3.70
CA ALA A 31 -11.33 -2.37 -2.68
C ALA A 31 -11.21 -1.31 -1.58
N ASP A 32 -11.20 -1.75 -0.32
CA ASP A 32 -10.76 -0.92 0.79
C ASP A 32 -9.26 -0.65 0.68
N ILE A 33 -8.88 0.62 0.67
CA ILE A 33 -7.48 1.03 0.52
C ILE A 33 -6.90 1.32 1.90
N ILE A 34 -5.86 0.58 2.28
CA ILE A 34 -5.09 0.84 3.50
C ILE A 34 -3.70 1.29 3.10
N LEU A 35 -3.30 2.50 3.51
CA LEU A 35 -1.91 2.94 3.38
C LEU A 35 -1.17 2.62 4.69
N TRP A 36 -0.15 1.79 4.59
CA TRP A 36 0.66 1.39 5.75
C TRP A 36 2.14 1.75 5.54
N SER A 37 2.65 2.68 6.33
CA SER A 37 3.99 3.27 6.18
C SER A 37 4.85 3.13 7.44
N LEU A 38 6.15 2.89 7.25
CA LEU A 38 7.16 2.92 8.32
C LEU A 38 7.65 4.35 8.66
N GLY A 39 7.21 5.34 7.87
CA GLY A 39 7.48 6.75 8.11
C GLY A 39 6.86 7.22 9.43
N SER A 40 7.46 8.25 10.05
CA SER A 40 6.87 8.85 11.25
C SER A 40 5.47 9.39 10.95
N ASP A 41 4.61 9.37 11.94
CA ASP A 41 3.20 9.79 11.84
C ASP A 41 3.07 11.17 11.19
N ASP A 42 3.81 12.17 11.70
CA ASP A 42 3.82 13.53 11.14
C ASP A 42 4.24 13.57 9.66
N TYR A 43 5.26 12.78 9.29
CA TYR A 43 5.74 12.70 7.92
C TYR A 43 4.68 12.10 7.00
N VAL A 44 4.08 10.99 7.42
CA VAL A 44 3.05 10.29 6.65
C VAL A 44 1.84 11.19 6.45
N HIS A 45 1.32 11.82 7.51
CA HIS A 45 0.20 12.74 7.41
C HIS A 45 0.52 13.93 6.50
N ARG A 46 1.72 14.53 6.60
CA ARG A 46 2.13 15.62 5.71
C ARG A 46 2.19 15.19 4.26
N VAL A 47 2.81 14.05 3.95
CA VAL A 47 2.92 13.54 2.57
C VAL A 47 1.55 13.24 1.99
N VAL A 48 0.72 12.52 2.74
CA VAL A 48 -0.59 12.08 2.30
C VAL A 48 -1.51 13.27 2.02
N ASN A 49 -1.57 14.25 2.93
CA ASN A 49 -2.40 15.44 2.77
C ASN A 49 -1.86 16.43 1.73
N GLY A 50 -0.53 16.50 1.54
CA GLY A 50 0.09 17.49 0.65
C GLY A 50 0.33 17.01 -0.77
N PHE A 51 0.61 15.72 -0.97
CA PHE A 51 1.10 15.18 -2.25
C PHE A 51 0.27 14.02 -2.79
N LEU A 52 -0.59 13.40 -1.97
CA LEU A 52 -1.44 12.27 -2.37
C LEU A 52 -2.93 12.56 -2.10
N PRO A 53 -3.47 13.73 -2.47
CA PRO A 53 -4.83 14.14 -2.09
C PRO A 53 -5.92 13.16 -2.56
N GLU A 54 -5.72 12.49 -3.70
CA GLU A 54 -6.68 11.53 -4.24
C GLU A 54 -6.72 10.24 -3.44
N LEU A 55 -5.62 9.87 -2.78
CA LEU A 55 -5.62 8.73 -1.86
C LEU A 55 -6.36 9.08 -0.56
N VAL A 56 -6.20 10.30 -0.04
CA VAL A 56 -6.90 10.75 1.19
C VAL A 56 -8.40 10.55 1.11
N GLN A 57 -9.00 10.86 -0.05
CA GLN A 57 -10.43 10.77 -0.27
C GLN A 57 -10.97 9.33 -0.30
N HIS A 58 -10.08 8.34 -0.42
CA HIS A 58 -10.44 6.95 -0.67
C HIS A 58 -9.76 5.96 0.29
N LEU A 59 -9.01 6.46 1.28
CA LEU A 59 -8.40 5.64 2.31
C LEU A 59 -9.46 5.15 3.30
N PHE A 60 -9.49 3.83 3.51
CA PHE A 60 -10.19 3.22 4.63
C PHE A 60 -9.42 3.44 5.94
N LYS A 61 -8.10 3.20 5.92
CA LYS A 61 -7.21 3.42 7.07
C LYS A 61 -5.85 3.95 6.63
N LEU A 62 -5.29 4.81 7.46
CA LEU A 62 -3.92 5.30 7.35
C LEU A 62 -3.13 4.84 8.56
N PHE A 63 -2.10 4.04 8.33
CA PHE A 63 -1.20 3.52 9.34
C PHE A 63 0.21 4.03 9.12
N ALA A 64 0.80 4.56 10.19
CA ALA A 64 2.16 5.07 10.22
C ALA A 64 3.03 4.25 11.18
N ARG A 65 4.17 4.80 11.60
CA ARG A 65 5.15 4.11 12.46
C ARG A 65 4.56 3.62 13.78
N SER A 66 3.72 4.42 14.44
CA SER A 66 3.06 4.02 15.69
C SER A 66 2.33 2.68 15.53
N GLU A 67 1.54 2.54 14.47
CA GLU A 67 0.80 1.33 14.14
C GLU A 67 1.71 0.16 13.74
N CYS A 68 2.81 0.43 13.05
CA CYS A 68 3.80 -0.59 12.72
C CYS A 68 4.44 -1.18 13.99
N ASN A 69 4.70 -0.33 14.99
CA ASN A 69 5.24 -0.77 16.27
C ASN A 69 4.20 -1.60 17.03
N TYR A 70 2.94 -1.16 17.06
CA TYR A 70 1.85 -1.93 17.63
C TYR A 70 1.74 -3.30 16.95
N SER A 71 1.66 -3.34 15.62
CA SER A 71 1.57 -4.58 14.86
C SER A 71 2.73 -5.53 15.17
N LYS A 72 3.95 -5.01 15.22
CA LYS A 72 5.14 -5.80 15.56
C LYS A 72 5.09 -6.37 16.98
N THR A 73 4.60 -5.60 17.95
CA THR A 73 4.50 -6.04 19.34
C THR A 73 3.43 -7.11 19.53
N TYR A 74 2.24 -6.91 18.95
CA TYR A 74 1.09 -7.79 19.20
C TYR A 74 1.00 -8.97 18.23
N TYR A 75 1.41 -8.78 16.97
CA TYR A 75 1.28 -9.77 15.90
C TYR A 75 2.63 -10.26 15.37
N GLN A 76 3.76 -9.83 15.95
CA GLN A 76 5.14 -10.24 15.61
C GLN A 76 5.66 -9.79 14.24
N TYR A 77 4.82 -9.16 13.42
CA TYR A 77 5.19 -8.61 12.12
C TYR A 77 4.89 -7.11 12.05
N THR A 78 5.72 -6.38 11.33
CA THR A 78 5.59 -4.91 11.21
C THR A 78 4.29 -4.50 10.51
N LYS A 79 3.85 -5.28 9.53
CA LYS A 79 2.59 -5.10 8.81
C LYS A 79 1.84 -6.43 8.75
N ALA A 80 1.35 -6.88 9.90
CA ALA A 80 0.74 -8.19 10.01
C ALA A 80 -0.61 -8.27 9.28
N SER A 81 -0.86 -9.36 8.56
CA SER A 81 -2.14 -9.66 7.89
C SER A 81 -3.26 -9.81 8.91
N ALA A 82 -3.03 -10.52 10.01
CA ALA A 82 -3.98 -10.71 11.10
C ALA A 82 -4.46 -9.37 11.69
N HIS A 83 -3.57 -8.39 11.79
CA HIS A 83 -3.93 -7.07 12.28
C HIS A 83 -4.95 -6.37 11.37
N ILE A 84 -4.87 -6.55 10.05
CA ILE A 84 -5.90 -6.04 9.14
C ILE A 84 -7.17 -6.87 9.23
N ARG A 85 -7.05 -8.20 9.25
CA ARG A 85 -8.21 -9.10 9.29
C ARG A 85 -9.07 -8.89 10.54
N ASP A 86 -8.47 -8.55 11.67
CA ASP A 86 -9.18 -8.21 12.91
C ASP A 86 -10.06 -6.94 12.80
N LEU A 87 -9.85 -6.10 11.78
CA LEU A 87 -10.69 -4.93 11.52
C LEU A 87 -12.02 -5.29 10.83
N TYR A 88 -12.15 -6.52 10.32
CA TYR A 88 -13.28 -6.97 9.52
C TYR A 88 -14.05 -8.07 10.25
N VAL A 89 -15.38 -8.02 10.15
CA VAL A 89 -16.26 -9.07 10.69
C VAL A 89 -16.28 -10.29 9.78
N GLU A 90 -16.24 -10.06 8.47
CA GLU A 90 -16.29 -11.10 7.45
C GLU A 90 -14.88 -11.43 6.93
N PRO A 91 -14.66 -12.66 6.41
CA PRO A 91 -13.43 -12.99 5.71
C PRO A 91 -13.17 -12.04 4.53
N ILE A 92 -11.94 -11.54 4.42
CA ILE A 92 -11.50 -10.66 3.34
C ILE A 92 -10.45 -11.34 2.46
N PHE A 93 -10.37 -10.92 1.19
CA PHE A 93 -9.22 -11.18 0.33
C PHE A 93 -8.23 -10.02 0.48
N LEU A 94 -7.10 -10.28 1.14
CA LEU A 94 -6.13 -9.28 1.56
C LEU A 94 -4.89 -9.27 0.65
N ILE A 95 -4.64 -8.13 0.03
CA ILE A 95 -3.54 -7.93 -0.92
C ILE A 95 -2.47 -7.03 -0.31
N ALA A 96 -1.24 -7.53 -0.25
CA ALA A 96 -0.05 -6.80 0.16
C ALA A 96 0.67 -6.21 -1.06
N VAL A 97 0.97 -4.90 -1.03
CA VAL A 97 1.77 -4.22 -2.06
C VAL A 97 2.85 -3.39 -1.38
N ASP A 98 4.12 -3.76 -1.56
CA ASP A 98 5.25 -3.10 -0.90
C ASP A 98 6.56 -3.39 -1.65
N ASP A 99 7.49 -2.45 -1.64
CA ASP A 99 8.85 -2.65 -2.17
C ASP A 99 9.70 -3.59 -1.30
N LYS A 100 9.30 -3.82 -0.05
CA LYS A 100 9.92 -4.79 0.87
C LYS A 100 8.88 -5.74 1.42
N VAL A 101 7.96 -6.20 0.56
CA VAL A 101 6.85 -7.09 0.94
C VAL A 101 7.32 -8.34 1.68
N SER A 102 8.47 -8.92 1.30
CA SER A 102 9.01 -10.11 1.95
C SER A 102 9.67 -9.87 3.30
N GLU A 103 10.00 -8.61 3.63
CA GLU A 103 10.65 -8.25 4.90
C GLU A 103 9.63 -7.71 5.91
N ASN A 104 8.63 -6.96 5.44
CA ASN A 104 7.72 -6.20 6.29
C ASN A 104 6.37 -6.88 6.54
N MET A 105 5.96 -7.80 5.65
CA MET A 105 4.64 -8.42 5.64
C MET A 105 4.78 -9.94 5.76
N ASP A 106 3.91 -10.57 6.54
CA ASP A 106 3.90 -12.03 6.71
C ASP A 106 3.38 -12.77 5.46
N GLU A 107 3.40 -14.09 5.51
CA GLU A 107 3.01 -14.98 4.41
C GLU A 107 1.50 -15.23 4.31
N GLN A 108 0.68 -14.75 5.25
CA GLN A 108 -0.78 -15.02 5.30
C GLN A 108 -1.63 -13.97 4.56
N TYR A 109 -0.99 -13.05 3.84
CA TYR A 109 -1.66 -12.25 2.81
C TYR A 109 -2.04 -13.16 1.63
N ASP A 110 -3.26 -13.04 1.11
CA ASP A 110 -3.75 -13.90 0.04
C ASP A 110 -3.03 -13.63 -1.29
N LEU A 111 -2.59 -12.39 -1.49
CA LEU A 111 -1.71 -12.01 -2.60
C LEU A 111 -0.64 -11.04 -2.11
N ARG A 112 0.63 -11.33 -2.42
CA ARG A 112 1.78 -10.49 -2.11
C ARG A 112 2.44 -9.99 -3.38
N ILE A 113 2.41 -8.69 -3.59
CA ILE A 113 2.96 -8.03 -4.78
C ILE A 113 4.19 -7.22 -4.37
N TYR A 114 5.35 -7.74 -4.76
CA TYR A 114 6.58 -6.94 -4.76
C TYR A 114 6.52 -5.90 -5.86
N VAL A 115 6.88 -4.66 -5.52
CA VAL A 115 7.03 -3.54 -6.45
C VAL A 115 8.47 -3.05 -6.41
N PRO A 116 9.21 -3.00 -7.53
CA PRO A 116 10.55 -2.44 -7.54
C PRO A 116 10.59 -1.02 -6.96
N PRO A 117 11.60 -0.69 -6.13
CA PRO A 117 11.65 0.58 -5.43
C PRO A 117 11.80 1.76 -6.41
N TYR A 118 10.97 2.78 -6.22
CA TYR A 118 10.97 4.02 -6.99
C TYR A 118 11.82 5.08 -6.30
N THR A 119 13.10 5.16 -6.67
CA THR A 119 14.11 6.00 -6.00
C THR A 119 14.54 7.23 -6.80
N LYS A 120 14.04 7.38 -8.03
CA LYS A 120 14.31 8.52 -8.90
C LYS A 120 13.15 8.80 -9.84
N VAL A 121 12.99 10.06 -10.24
CA VAL A 121 11.96 10.45 -11.22
C VAL A 121 12.21 9.72 -12.53
N ASN A 122 11.21 8.96 -12.96
CA ASN A 122 11.16 8.26 -14.24
C ASN A 122 9.73 8.30 -14.74
N SER A 123 9.44 9.09 -15.77
CA SER A 123 8.10 9.24 -16.34
C SER A 123 7.58 8.01 -17.10
N CYS A 124 8.47 7.09 -17.44
CA CYS A 124 8.16 5.86 -18.15
C CYS A 124 7.93 4.67 -17.21
N ASP A 125 7.99 4.85 -15.87
CA ASP A 125 7.67 3.82 -14.90
C ASP A 125 6.22 3.32 -15.09
N LYS A 126 6.06 2.00 -15.10
CA LYS A 126 4.76 1.32 -15.28
C LYS A 126 4.46 0.33 -14.16
N GLU A 127 5.23 0.32 -13.09
CA GLU A 127 5.14 -0.72 -12.07
C GLU A 127 3.77 -0.70 -11.38
N LEU A 128 3.19 0.48 -11.14
CA LEU A 128 1.84 0.58 -10.58
C LEU A 128 0.73 0.06 -11.52
N LEU A 129 0.95 0.02 -12.83
CA LEU A 129 0.03 -0.65 -13.76
C LEU A 129 0.18 -2.17 -13.66
N GLN A 130 1.42 -2.67 -13.55
CA GLN A 130 1.67 -4.10 -13.35
C GLN A 130 1.09 -4.60 -12.03
N VAL A 131 1.07 -3.76 -10.98
CA VAL A 131 0.34 -4.05 -9.74
C VAL A 131 -1.14 -4.27 -10.02
N CYS A 132 -1.79 -3.36 -10.77
CA CYS A 132 -3.21 -3.51 -11.12
C CYS A 132 -3.46 -4.82 -11.90
N GLU A 133 -2.62 -5.16 -12.88
CA GLU A 133 -2.73 -6.42 -13.63
C GLU A 133 -2.63 -7.65 -12.72
N LYS A 134 -1.69 -7.65 -11.77
CA LYS A 134 -1.55 -8.73 -10.79
C LYS A 134 -2.77 -8.87 -9.88
N ILE A 135 -3.37 -7.74 -9.46
CA ILE A 135 -4.61 -7.76 -8.67
C ILE A 135 -5.76 -8.39 -9.48
N ILE A 136 -5.92 -7.97 -10.74
CA ILE A 136 -6.97 -8.52 -11.63
C ILE A 136 -6.81 -10.03 -11.77
N ASN A 137 -5.59 -10.50 -12.06
CA ASN A 137 -5.32 -11.92 -12.23
C ASN A 137 -5.55 -12.72 -10.93
N GLY A 138 -5.09 -12.19 -9.79
CA GLY A 138 -5.32 -12.82 -8.49
C GLY A 138 -6.81 -12.96 -8.16
N ILE A 139 -7.61 -11.93 -8.41
CA ILE A 139 -9.08 -12.00 -8.23
C ILE A 139 -9.70 -13.01 -9.21
N ALA A 140 -9.27 -13.04 -10.47
CA ALA A 140 -9.81 -13.96 -11.47
C ALA A 140 -9.52 -15.43 -11.14
N GLU A 141 -8.39 -15.73 -10.49
CA GLU A 141 -8.03 -17.07 -10.04
C GLU A 141 -8.89 -17.55 -8.86
N LEU A 142 -9.40 -16.65 -8.00
CA LEU A 142 -10.32 -17.01 -6.91
C LEU A 142 -11.70 -17.45 -7.36
N ILE A 143 -12.14 -16.98 -8.53
CA ILE A 143 -13.49 -17.21 -9.05
C ILE A 143 -13.56 -18.57 -9.81
N ARG A 144 -12.41 -19.18 -10.10
CA ARG A 144 -12.32 -20.47 -10.80
C ARG A 144 -12.38 -21.64 -9.84
#